data_AF-A0A2I0JR56-F1
#
_entry.id   AF-A0A2I0JR56-F1
#
_cell.length_a   1.000
_cell.length_b   1.000
_cell.length_c   1.000
_cell.angle_alpha   90.00
_cell.angle_beta   90.00
_cell.angle_gamma   90.00
#
_symmetry.space_group_name_H-M   'P 1'
#
loop_
_entity.id
_entity.type
_entity.pdbx_description
1 polymer ?
#
loop_
_entity_poly.entity_id
_entity_poly.type
_entity_poly.pdbx_seq_one_letter_code
_entity_poly.pdbx_strand_id
1 'polypeptide(L)'
;MEGQSLKVKGPLGELSQVYPREVIVEKEESGFLRVKKAVETRRANQMHGLFRTLTDNMIVGVSKGYRAMIEGKDLVLSLGFSHPVKMAIPQGIQVKCAIGQFAASVRKWRPPEPYKGKGVKYADEVVRRKEGKAGKKK
;
A
#
# COMPACT_ATOMS: atom_id res chain seq x y z
N MET A 1 9.37 -14.93 -13.17
CA MET A 1 7.98 -14.97 -13.69
C MET A 1 7.73 -16.41 -14.09
N GLU A 2 6.65 -17.01 -13.59
CA GLU A 2 6.25 -18.37 -13.98
C GLU A 2 4.94 -18.24 -14.78
N GLY A 3 5.06 -18.19 -16.11
CA GLY A 3 3.94 -17.92 -17.01
C GLY A 3 3.27 -16.57 -16.73
N GLN A 4 1.98 -16.60 -16.40
CA GLN A 4 1.18 -15.41 -16.06
C GLN A 4 1.27 -15.00 -14.58
N SER A 5 2.05 -15.69 -13.76
CA SER A 5 2.22 -15.34 -12.35
C SER A 5 3.45 -14.46 -12.14
N LEU A 6 3.24 -13.32 -11.47
CA LEU A 6 4.31 -12.46 -10.98
C LEU A 6 4.46 -12.68 -9.48
N LYS A 7 5.67 -13.10 -9.07
CA LYS A 7 6.10 -13.15 -7.68
C LYS A 7 7.07 -11.99 -7.46
N VAL A 8 6.76 -11.09 -6.53
CA VAL A 8 7.59 -9.96 -6.15
C VAL A 8 8.12 -10.23 -4.75
N LYS A 9 9.45 -10.35 -4.62
CA LYS A 9 10.14 -10.55 -3.35
C LYS A 9 10.84 -9.26 -2.95
N GLY A 10 10.75 -8.91 -1.67
CA GLY A 10 11.45 -7.77 -1.10
C GLY A 10 11.77 -7.99 0.39
N PRO A 11 12.42 -7.01 1.03
CA PRO A 11 12.86 -7.13 2.43
C PRO A 11 11.71 -7.35 3.41
N LEU A 12 10.51 -6.90 3.05
CA LEU A 12 9.34 -7.04 3.91
C LEU A 12 8.59 -8.36 3.67
N GLY A 13 8.86 -9.12 2.60
CA GLY A 13 8.21 -10.40 2.34
C GLY A 13 7.97 -10.65 0.86
N GLU A 14 7.06 -11.57 0.55
CA GLU A 14 6.68 -11.90 -0.82
C GLU A 14 5.21 -11.62 -1.10
N LEU A 15 4.93 -11.15 -2.32
CA LEU A 15 3.58 -11.00 -2.84
C LEU A 15 3.51 -11.73 -4.18
N SER A 16 2.39 -12.43 -4.42
CA SER A 16 2.12 -13.12 -5.68
C SER A 16 0.81 -12.63 -6.30
N GLN A 17 0.81 -12.46 -7.62
CA GLN A 17 -0.37 -12.04 -8.37
C GLN A 17 -0.41 -12.77 -9.72
N VAL A 18 -1.59 -13.21 -10.13
CA VAL A 18 -1.84 -13.82 -11.44
C VAL A 18 -2.40 -12.77 -12.40
N TYR A 19 -1.83 -12.72 -13.61
CA TYR A 19 -2.22 -11.79 -14.67
C TYR A 19 -3.13 -12.50 -15.67
N PRO A 20 -4.12 -11.80 -16.24
CA PRO A 20 -4.96 -12.35 -17.29
C PRO A 20 -4.20 -12.39 -18.62
N ARG A 21 -4.67 -13.22 -19.58
CA ARG A 21 -4.03 -13.46 -20.88
C ARG A 21 -3.77 -12.20 -21.71
N GLU A 22 -4.59 -11.18 -21.50
CA GLU A 22 -4.55 -9.92 -22.22
C GLU A 22 -3.38 -9.01 -21.81
N VAL A 23 -2.67 -9.34 -20.72
CA VAL A 23 -1.59 -8.53 -20.15
C VAL A 23 -0.29 -9.32 -20.13
N ILE A 24 0.75 -8.75 -20.72
CA ILE A 24 2.10 -9.30 -20.77
C ILE A 24 3.00 -8.41 -19.91
N VAL A 25 3.81 -8.98 -19.03
CA VAL A 25 4.76 -8.24 -18.21
C VAL A 25 6.16 -8.62 -18.61
N GLU A 26 6.96 -7.63 -19.01
CA GLU A 26 8.35 -7.79 -19.40
C GLU A 26 9.25 -7.07 -18.39
N LYS A 27 10.38 -7.70 -18.05
CA LYS A 27 11.43 -7.09 -17.24
C LYS A 27 12.53 -6.59 -18.17
N GLU A 28 12.78 -5.29 -18.16
CA GLU A 28 13.91 -4.69 -18.89
C GLU A 28 15.20 -4.79 -18.06
N GLU A 29 16.34 -4.88 -18.73
CA GLU A 29 17.66 -4.97 -18.09
C GLU A 29 18.04 -3.68 -17.34
N SER A 30 17.47 -2.54 -17.75
CA SER A 30 17.60 -1.22 -17.12
C SER A 30 16.83 -1.08 -15.79
N GLY A 31 16.24 -2.17 -15.27
CA GLY A 31 15.58 -2.20 -13.96
C GLY A 31 14.11 -1.76 -13.97
N PHE A 32 13.54 -1.50 -15.16
CA PHE A 32 12.13 -1.17 -15.31
C PHE A 32 11.27 -2.42 -15.58
N LEU A 33 10.06 -2.44 -15.04
CA LEU A 33 9.02 -3.43 -15.33
C LEU A 33 8.00 -2.81 -16.28
N ARG A 34 7.94 -3.31 -17.52
CA ARG A 34 7.00 -2.83 -18.54
C ARG A 34 5.81 -3.78 -18.62
N VAL A 35 4.61 -3.22 -18.45
CA VAL A 35 3.36 -3.94 -18.68
C VAL A 35 2.89 -3.61 -20.10
N LYS A 36 2.72 -4.62 -20.94
CA LYS A 36 2.19 -4.53 -22.31
C LYS A 36 0.82 -5.20 -22.39
N LYS A 37 0.06 -4.84 -23.43
CA LYS A 37 -1.20 -5.49 -23.81
C LYS A 37 -0.94 -6.48 -24.93
N ALA A 38 -1.62 -7.63 -24.90
CA ALA A 38 -1.54 -8.63 -25.95
C ALA A 38 -2.43 -8.29 -27.16
N VAL A 39 -3.54 -7.59 -26.94
CA VAL A 39 -4.54 -7.24 -27.97
C VAL A 39 -5.04 -5.82 -27.75
N GLU A 40 -5.33 -5.09 -28.83
CA GLU A 40 -5.94 -3.76 -28.81
C GLU A 40 -7.47 -3.82 -28.62
N THR A 41 -7.92 -4.30 -27.46
CA THR A 41 -9.35 -4.27 -27.07
C THR A 41 -9.60 -3.28 -25.95
N ARG A 42 -10.85 -2.81 -25.82
CA ARG A 42 -11.27 -1.95 -24.68
C ARG A 42 -10.97 -2.60 -23.33
N ARG A 43 -11.19 -3.92 -23.23
CA ARG A 43 -10.90 -4.71 -22.02
C ARG A 43 -9.40 -4.74 -21.72
N ALA A 44 -8.56 -4.99 -22.73
CA ALA A 44 -7.11 -4.99 -22.54
C ALA A 44 -6.56 -3.63 -22.09
N ASN A 45 -7.09 -2.51 -22.60
CA ASN A 45 -6.70 -1.17 -22.15
C ASN A 45 -7.05 -0.90 -20.67
N GLN A 46 -8.22 -1.35 -20.22
CA GLN A 46 -8.62 -1.26 -18.80
C GLN A 46 -7.71 -2.11 -17.91
N MET A 47 -7.44 -3.35 -18.34
CA MET A 47 -6.59 -4.28 -17.59
C MET A 47 -5.14 -3.79 -17.51
N HIS A 48 -4.58 -3.27 -18.61
CA HIS A 48 -3.22 -2.70 -18.62
C HIS A 48 -3.05 -1.61 -17.54
N GLY A 49 -3.99 -0.67 -17.43
CA GLY A 49 -3.94 0.39 -16.42
C GLY A 49 -4.04 -0.14 -14.97
N LEU A 50 -4.93 -1.11 -14.75
CA LEU A 50 -5.11 -1.77 -13.46
C LEU A 50 -3.83 -2.50 -13.04
N PHE A 51 -3.31 -3.38 -13.89
CA PHE A 51 -2.17 -4.23 -13.59
C PHE A 51 -0.87 -3.44 -13.48
N ARG A 52 -0.69 -2.36 -14.24
CA ARG A 52 0.41 -1.40 -14.03
C ARG A 52 0.42 -0.84 -12.61
N THR A 53 -0.75 -0.49 -12.08
CA THR A 53 -0.89 0.05 -10.73
C THR A 53 -0.72 -1.01 -9.64
N LEU A 54 -1.25 -2.22 -9.86
CA LEU A 54 -1.08 -3.34 -8.92
C LEU A 54 0.39 -3.74 -8.80
N THR A 55 1.11 -3.82 -9.91
CA THR A 55 2.54 -4.15 -9.93
C THR A 55 3.36 -3.13 -9.13
N ASP A 56 3.11 -1.83 -9.35
CA ASP A 56 3.76 -0.75 -8.60
C ASP A 56 3.46 -0.84 -7.09
N ASN A 57 2.19 -1.07 -6.73
CA ASN A 57 1.79 -1.22 -5.33
C ASN A 57 2.44 -2.44 -4.67
N MET A 58 2.63 -3.56 -5.39
CA MET A 58 3.33 -4.74 -4.86
C MET A 58 4.81 -4.42 -4.58
N ILE A 59 5.51 -3.78 -5.52
CA ILE A 59 6.93 -3.41 -5.36
C ILE A 59 7.13 -2.44 -4.20
N VAL A 60 6.31 -1.38 -4.15
CA VAL A 60 6.33 -0.42 -3.04
C VAL A 60 5.93 -1.09 -1.74
N GLY A 61 4.98 -2.04 -1.76
CA GLY A 61 4.52 -2.77 -0.59
C GLY A 61 5.60 -3.65 0.04
N VAL A 62 6.34 -4.42 -0.76
CA VAL A 62 7.44 -5.28 -0.25
C VAL A 62 8.69 -4.49 0.13
N SER A 63 8.81 -3.23 -0.31
CA SER A 63 9.98 -2.38 -0.04
C SER A 63 9.76 -1.35 1.08
N LYS A 64 8.61 -0.67 1.09
CA LYS A 64 8.29 0.50 1.96
C LYS A 64 6.89 0.36 2.60
N GLY A 65 6.46 -0.87 2.86
CA GLY A 65 5.14 -1.17 3.40
C GLY A 65 4.92 -0.58 4.79
N TYR A 66 3.68 -0.17 5.07
CA TYR A 66 3.28 0.30 6.40
C TYR A 66 3.14 -0.89 7.34
N ARG A 67 3.87 -0.90 8.46
CA ARG A 67 3.78 -1.96 9.48
C ARG A 67 3.64 -1.40 10.87
N ALA A 68 2.97 -2.17 11.72
CA ALA A 68 2.95 -1.98 13.15
C ALA A 68 3.40 -3.30 13.79
N MET A 69 4.36 -3.23 14.69
CA MET A 69 4.88 -4.36 15.46
C MET A 69 4.88 -3.99 16.95
N ILE A 70 4.60 -4.96 17.81
CA ILE A 70 4.67 -4.78 19.26
C ILE A 70 5.98 -5.42 19.72
N GLU A 71 6.89 -4.61 20.24
CA GLU A 71 8.15 -5.05 20.86
C GLU A 71 8.05 -4.82 22.37
N GLY A 72 7.62 -5.86 23.10
CA GLY A 72 7.46 -5.80 24.55
C GLY A 72 6.40 -4.76 24.96
N LYS A 73 6.85 -3.59 25.45
CA LYS A 73 5.99 -2.47 25.85
C LYS A 73 5.89 -1.36 24.80
N ASP A 74 6.63 -1.46 23.71
CA ASP A 74 6.68 -0.43 22.67
C ASP A 74 5.93 -0.89 21.41
N LEU A 75 5.16 0.02 20.83
CA LEU A 75 4.57 -0.10 19.51
C LEU A 75 5.52 0.54 18.48
N VAL A 76 6.11 -0.29 17.63
CA VAL A 76 7.00 0.13 16.54
C VAL A 76 6.19 0.27 15.26
N LEU A 77 6.16 1.49 14.71
CA LEU A 77 5.41 1.84 13.51
C LEU A 77 6.38 2.17 12.37
N SER A 78 6.36 1.35 11.32
CA SER A 78 7.06 1.61 10.06
C SER A 78 6.08 2.30 9.11
N LEU A 79 5.96 3.63 9.17
CA LEU A 79 4.99 4.40 8.37
C LEU A 79 5.59 5.01 7.09
N GLY A 80 6.69 4.45 6.59
CA GLY A 80 7.43 4.98 5.43
C GLY A 80 8.31 6.20 5.72
N PHE A 81 8.59 6.47 7.01
CA PHE A 81 9.67 7.37 7.43
C PHE A 81 11.02 6.64 7.36
N SER A 82 12.13 7.39 7.30
CA SER A 82 13.49 6.81 7.26
C SER A 82 13.85 6.02 8.52
N HIS A 83 13.26 6.38 9.67
CA HIS A 83 13.44 5.67 10.94
C HIS A 83 12.09 5.16 11.45
N PRO A 84 12.03 3.97 12.07
CA PRO A 84 10.81 3.46 12.66
C PRO A 84 10.39 4.30 13.88
N VAL A 85 9.09 4.62 13.98
CA VAL A 85 8.55 5.40 15.09
C VAL A 85 8.23 4.44 16.24
N LYS A 86 8.87 4.61 17.39
CA LYS A 86 8.59 3.83 18.60
C LYS A 86 7.66 4.61 19.53
N MET A 87 6.59 3.98 20.00
CA MET A 87 5.64 4.57 20.94
C MET A 87 5.48 3.64 22.15
N ALA A 88 5.76 4.15 23.36
CA ALA A 88 5.53 3.39 24.58
C ALA A 88 4.02 3.21 24.82
N ILE A 89 3.60 1.96 25.06
CA ILE A 89 2.23 1.64 25.42
C ILE A 89 2.06 1.96 26.92
N PRO A 90 1.17 2.90 27.31
CA PRO A 90 0.95 3.19 28.73
C PRO A 90 0.40 1.95 29.45
N GLN A 91 0.96 1.63 30.63
CA GLN A 91 0.48 0.51 31.44
C GLN A 91 -0.94 0.78 31.94
N GLY A 92 -1.88 -0.13 31.70
CA GLY A 92 -3.28 -0.02 32.15
C GLY A 92 -4.28 0.42 31.08
N ILE A 93 -4.31 -0.28 29.94
CA ILE A 93 -5.37 -0.16 28.92
C ILE A 93 -6.68 -0.72 29.50
N GLN A 94 -7.31 -0.02 30.43
CA GLN A 94 -8.65 -0.33 30.96
C GLN A 94 -9.58 0.89 30.98
N VAL A 95 -9.04 2.11 31.04
CA VAL A 95 -9.86 3.32 31.07
C VAL A 95 -10.13 3.80 29.65
N LYS A 96 -11.39 3.75 29.24
CA LYS A 96 -11.97 4.12 27.92
C LYS A 96 -11.39 5.40 27.29
N CYS A 97 -10.95 6.38 28.10
CA CYS A 97 -10.33 7.63 27.65
C CYS A 97 -8.86 7.49 27.21
N ALA A 98 -8.05 6.68 27.92
CA ALA A 98 -6.62 6.54 27.62
C ALA A 98 -6.38 5.85 26.27
N ILE A 99 -7.26 4.91 25.92
CA ILE A 99 -7.23 4.18 24.64
C ILE A 99 -7.52 5.13 23.48
N GLY A 100 -8.51 6.01 23.62
CA GLY A 100 -8.87 7.01 22.62
C GLY A 100 -7.74 8.01 22.37
N GLN A 101 -7.13 8.52 23.44
CA GLN A 101 -6.01 9.48 23.33
C GLN A 101 -4.73 8.83 22.76
N PHE A 102 -4.45 7.57 23.12
CA PHE A 102 -3.36 6.81 22.53
C PHE A 102 -3.60 6.55 21.04
N ALA A 103 -4.80 6.10 20.66
CA ALA A 103 -5.16 5.86 19.26
C ALA A 103 -5.12 7.15 18.42
N ALA A 104 -5.56 8.28 18.98
CA ALA A 104 -5.42 9.59 18.36
C ALA A 104 -3.95 9.99 18.17
N SER A 105 -3.09 9.69 19.14
CA SER A 105 -1.65 9.96 19.05
C SER A 105 -0.97 9.12 17.96
N VAL A 106 -1.33 7.85 17.82
CA VAL A 106 -0.87 6.97 16.73
C VAL A 106 -1.32 7.52 15.36
N ARG A 107 -2.58 7.96 15.25
CA ARG A 107 -3.14 8.53 14.02
C ARG A 107 -2.45 9.81 13.58
N LYS A 108 -2.02 10.66 14.53
CA LYS A 108 -1.38 11.96 14.26
C LYS A 108 -0.11 11.84 13.41
N TRP A 109 0.63 10.74 13.52
CA TRP A 109 1.87 10.52 12.76
C TRP A 109 1.66 10.42 11.25
N ARG A 110 0.55 9.82 10.81
CA ARG A 110 0.22 9.68 9.39
C ARG A 110 -1.30 9.58 9.20
N PRO A 111 -2.02 10.71 9.16
CA PRO A 111 -3.47 10.69 8.95
C PRO A 111 -3.82 10.14 7.56
N PRO A 112 -5.04 9.61 7.38
CA PRO A 112 -5.43 9.02 6.10
C PRO A 112 -5.52 10.10 5.02
N GLU A 113 -4.76 9.92 3.95
CA GLU A 113 -4.71 10.87 2.84
C GLU A 113 -6.05 10.96 2.10
N PRO A 114 -6.50 12.16 1.67
CA PRO A 114 -7.81 12.36 1.05
C PRO A 114 -7.94 11.77 -0.35
N TYR A 115 -6.86 11.29 -0.99
CA TYR A 115 -6.92 10.71 -2.33
C TYR A 115 -6.91 9.17 -2.27
N LYS A 116 -5.83 8.59 -1.75
CA LYS A 116 -5.64 7.13 -1.71
C LYS A 116 -6.08 6.50 -0.38
N GLY A 117 -6.43 7.31 0.63
CA GLY A 117 -6.76 6.81 1.98
C GLY A 117 -5.59 6.13 2.69
N LYS A 118 -4.35 6.42 2.29
CA LYS A 118 -3.14 5.82 2.87
C LYS A 118 -2.82 6.51 4.20
N GLY A 119 -2.48 5.73 5.23
CA GLY A 119 -2.20 6.23 6.58
C GLY A 119 -2.87 5.36 7.65
N VAL A 120 -2.83 5.84 8.89
CA VAL A 120 -3.51 5.23 10.04
C VAL A 120 -4.96 5.69 10.04
N LYS A 121 -5.90 4.74 10.01
CA LYS A 121 -7.35 5.00 10.11
C LYS A 121 -7.96 4.15 11.22
N TYR A 122 -9.11 4.56 11.72
CA TYR A 122 -9.91 3.66 12.56
C TYR A 122 -10.54 2.54 11.72
N ALA A 123 -10.92 1.44 12.36
CA ALA A 123 -11.38 0.23 11.68
C ALA A 123 -12.64 0.49 10.81
N ASP A 124 -13.54 1.31 11.32
CA ASP A 124 -14.85 1.69 10.79
C ASP A 124 -14.86 3.07 10.10
N GLU A 125 -13.72 3.75 9.99
CA GLU A 125 -13.65 5.10 9.42
C GLU A 125 -13.77 5.11 7.89
N VAL A 126 -14.83 5.78 7.40
CA VAL A 126 -15.03 6.05 5.98
C VAL A 126 -14.28 7.32 5.57
N VAL A 127 -13.13 7.13 4.93
CA VAL A 127 -12.33 8.25 4.38
C VAL A 127 -12.97 8.76 3.10
N ARG A 128 -13.47 10.01 3.10
CA ARG A 128 -13.96 10.68 1.88
C ARG A 128 -12.80 10.85 0.90
N ARG A 129 -12.84 10.09 -0.20
CA ARG A 129 -11.83 10.15 -1.25
C ARG A 129 -12.17 11.24 -2.27
N LYS A 130 -11.26 12.18 -2.46
CA LYS A 130 -11.30 13.12 -3.58
C LYS A 130 -10.75 12.44 -4.83
N GLU A 131 -11.32 12.78 -5.98
CA GLU A 131 -10.76 12.37 -7.26
C GLU A 131 -9.36 12.99 -7.41
N GLY A 132 -8.35 12.13 -7.65
CA GLY A 132 -6.99 12.58 -7.93
C GLY A 132 -6.85 13.10 -9.36
N LYS A 133 -5.86 13.99 -9.60
CA LYS A 133 -5.55 14.68 -10.87
C LYS A 133 -6.75 14.77 -11.83
N ALA A 134 -7.54 15.83 -11.64
CA ALA A 134 -8.52 16.30 -12.61
C ALA A 134 -7.82 16.73 -13.90
N GLY A 135 -7.52 15.76 -14.76
CA GLY A 135 -7.06 15.92 -16.12
C GLY A 135 -8.08 15.32 -17.07
N LYS A 136 -9.33 15.78 -17.01
CA LYS A 136 -10.31 15.50 -18.05
C LYS A 136 -10.97 16.81 -18.43
N LYS A 137 -10.41 17.46 -19.46
CA LYS A 137 -11.15 18.44 -20.25
C LYS A 137 -12.41 17.74 -20.74
N LYS A 138 -13.55 18.35 -20.44
CA LYS A 138 -14.86 17.93 -20.92
C LYS A 138 -14.92 18.10 -22.44
#